data_AF-A0A7K2D8K1-F1
#
_entry.id   AF-A0A7K2D8K1-F1
#
_cell.length_a   1.000
_cell.length_b   1.000
_cell.length_c   1.000
_cell.angle_alpha   90.00
_cell.angle_beta   90.00
_cell.angle_gamma   90.00
#
_symmetry.space_group_name_H-M   'P 1'
#
loop_
_entity.id
_entity.type
_entity.pdbx_description
1 polymer ?
#
loop_
_entity_poly.entity_id
_entity_poly.type
_entity_poly.pdbx_seq_one_letter_code
_entity_poly.pdbx_strand_id
1 'polypeptide(L)'
;MRETLKGVQDIFDGAGPTDATATFDRLWSITGEIMAKLQDRFELARDPSTDDLESYRGEAEYPAGRLAAYAGSEIDWLIHSWIGNPPLGFTNMHVTAWLGPHIDVPHLGIAWGTLPDLWFYIDYNPRSDLMLDTAALDKYWEPLNEEFLELRADPGLSTFTSRELYIRQALSHTAVCFTTPGITHDEARLAQVRELAHRRVDQWLRWVDEAEPVPHQRREQLAADDLARRRTIAERDPANVMGVRFFGPEMTDRLVRALWGGDRVLPRPS
;
A
#
# COMPACT_ATOMS: atom_id res chain seq x y z
N MET A 1 12.44 11.27 19.56
CA MET A 1 11.64 10.53 18.57
C MET A 1 12.49 9.38 18.07
N ARG A 2 11.95 8.15 18.01
CA ARG A 2 12.67 6.97 17.49
C ARG A 2 12.42 6.86 15.98
N GLU A 3 13.45 6.52 15.23
CA GLU A 3 13.41 6.47 13.77
C GLU A 3 14.16 5.24 13.25
N THR A 4 13.53 4.52 12.32
CA THR A 4 14.10 3.38 11.62
C THR A 4 14.68 3.86 10.28
N LEU A 5 16.00 3.90 10.17
CA LEU A 5 16.75 4.40 8.99
C LEU A 5 17.37 3.28 8.13
N LYS A 6 17.31 2.03 8.60
CA LYS A 6 17.89 0.88 7.90
C LYS A 6 17.06 0.51 6.68
N GLY A 7 17.71 0.00 5.62
CA GLY A 7 16.99 -0.52 4.46
C GLY A 7 16.28 -1.83 4.79
N VAL A 8 15.24 -2.16 4.01
CA VAL A 8 14.46 -3.41 4.14
C VAL A 8 15.38 -4.63 4.21
N GLN A 9 16.34 -4.74 3.29
CA GLN A 9 17.32 -5.82 3.28
C GLN A 9 18.21 -5.83 4.54
N ASP A 10 18.71 -4.67 4.96
CA ASP A 10 19.60 -4.55 6.14
C ASP A 10 18.89 -4.98 7.42
N ILE A 11 17.58 -4.66 7.55
CA ILE A 11 16.78 -5.05 8.70
C ILE A 11 16.58 -6.56 8.72
N PHE A 12 16.19 -7.13 7.58
CA PHE A 12 15.97 -8.57 7.46
C PHE A 12 17.25 -9.38 7.71
N ASP A 13 18.37 -8.99 7.10
CA ASP A 13 19.65 -9.70 7.26
C ASP A 13 20.22 -9.56 8.68
N GLY A 14 19.94 -8.45 9.36
CA GLY A 14 20.46 -8.19 10.71
C GLY A 14 19.72 -8.87 11.85
N ALA A 15 18.47 -9.32 11.64
CA ALA A 15 17.63 -9.85 12.72
C ALA A 15 17.75 -11.36 12.95
N GLY A 16 18.14 -12.12 11.92
CA GLY A 16 18.06 -13.59 11.93
C GLY A 16 16.61 -14.11 11.80
N PRO A 17 16.42 -15.43 11.63
CA PRO A 17 15.09 -16.01 11.46
C PRO A 17 14.18 -15.72 12.66
N THR A 18 13.05 -15.08 12.40
CA THR A 18 12.03 -14.75 13.41
C THR A 18 10.66 -15.14 12.85
N ASP A 19 9.97 -16.10 13.47
CA ASP A 19 8.71 -16.58 12.92
C ASP A 19 7.60 -15.52 13.06
N ALA A 20 7.07 -15.07 11.93
CA ALA A 20 6.01 -14.09 11.82
C ALA A 20 4.67 -14.69 11.36
N THR A 21 4.52 -16.02 11.33
CA THR A 21 3.34 -16.70 10.77
C THR A 21 2.02 -16.25 11.40
N ALA A 22 1.97 -16.12 12.74
CA ALA A 22 0.76 -15.65 13.42
C ALA A 22 0.40 -14.19 13.06
N THR A 23 1.40 -13.32 12.93
CA THR A 23 1.21 -11.92 12.49
C THR A 23 0.77 -11.86 11.03
N PHE A 24 1.36 -12.71 10.18
CA PHE A 24 0.96 -12.87 8.78
C PHE A 24 -0.52 -13.23 8.67
N ASP A 25 -0.97 -14.30 9.34
CA ASP A 25 -2.36 -14.74 9.26
C ASP A 25 -3.33 -13.63 9.71
N ARG A 26 -2.95 -12.90 10.77
CA ARG A 26 -3.77 -11.81 11.30
C ARG A 26 -3.85 -10.63 10.34
N LEU A 27 -2.71 -10.17 9.83
CA LEU A 27 -2.66 -9.06 8.88
C LEU A 27 -3.35 -9.41 7.55
N TRP A 28 -3.18 -10.64 7.06
CA TRP A 28 -3.83 -11.10 5.83
C TRP A 28 -5.35 -11.17 5.98
N SER A 29 -5.84 -11.62 7.15
CA SER A 29 -7.26 -11.53 7.49
C SER A 29 -7.76 -10.08 7.42
N ILE A 30 -7.02 -9.12 7.99
CA ILE A 30 -7.38 -7.70 7.94
C ILE A 30 -7.38 -7.17 6.50
N THR A 31 -6.38 -7.52 5.70
CA THR A 31 -6.31 -7.19 4.26
C THR A 31 -7.55 -7.69 3.52
N GLY A 32 -8.00 -8.92 3.81
CA GLY A 32 -9.22 -9.49 3.25
C GLY A 32 -10.49 -8.72 3.65
N GLU A 33 -10.60 -8.27 4.90
CA GLU A 33 -11.72 -7.43 5.35
C GLU A 33 -11.77 -6.08 4.60
N ILE A 34 -10.62 -5.44 4.41
CA ILE A 34 -10.53 -4.19 3.65
C ILE A 34 -10.90 -4.42 2.18
N MET A 35 -10.40 -5.50 1.57
CA MET A 35 -10.74 -5.85 0.19
C MET A 35 -12.25 -6.07 0.04
N ALA A 36 -12.89 -6.80 0.96
CA ALA A 36 -14.33 -7.04 0.93
C ALA A 36 -15.12 -5.73 0.99
N LYS A 37 -14.75 -4.80 1.87
CA LYS A 37 -15.37 -3.46 1.96
C LYS A 37 -15.28 -2.68 0.63
N LEU A 38 -14.15 -2.77 -0.07
CA LEU A 38 -13.98 -2.14 -1.38
C LEU A 38 -14.84 -2.82 -2.45
N GLN A 39 -14.93 -4.15 -2.44
CA GLN A 39 -15.79 -4.91 -3.37
C GLN A 39 -17.28 -4.69 -3.13
N ASP A 40 -17.69 -4.43 -1.89
CA ASP A 40 -19.07 -4.10 -1.56
C ASP A 40 -19.50 -2.74 -2.15
N ARG A 41 -18.55 -1.79 -2.33
CA ARG A 41 -18.83 -0.46 -2.88
C ARG A 41 -18.59 -0.34 -4.38
N PHE A 42 -17.58 -1.01 -4.93
CA PHE A 42 -17.19 -0.85 -6.33
C PHE A 42 -17.53 -2.08 -7.17
N GLU A 43 -18.01 -1.84 -8.39
CA GLU A 43 -18.08 -2.87 -9.42
C GLU A 43 -16.67 -3.15 -9.97
N LEU A 44 -16.08 -4.26 -9.52
CA LEU A 44 -14.69 -4.63 -9.84
C LEU A 44 -14.63 -5.90 -10.67
N ALA A 45 -13.84 -5.86 -11.73
CA ALA A 45 -13.41 -7.03 -12.48
C ALA A 45 -11.92 -7.27 -12.25
N ARG A 46 -11.54 -8.53 -12.00
CA ARG A 46 -10.13 -8.92 -11.97
C ARG A 46 -9.52 -8.76 -13.37
N ASP A 47 -8.33 -8.17 -13.45
CA ASP A 47 -7.61 -8.05 -14.71
C ASP A 47 -6.91 -9.38 -15.07
N PRO A 48 -7.17 -9.97 -16.26
CA PRO A 48 -6.58 -11.23 -16.70
C PRO A 48 -5.05 -11.28 -16.70
N SER A 49 -4.38 -10.11 -16.76
CA SER A 49 -2.91 -10.04 -16.68
C SER A 49 -2.31 -10.54 -15.37
N THR A 50 -3.15 -10.78 -14.36
CA THR A 50 -2.73 -11.25 -13.03
C THR A 50 -3.33 -12.60 -12.64
N ASP A 51 -3.97 -13.32 -13.56
CA ASP A 51 -4.60 -14.61 -13.27
C ASP A 51 -3.59 -15.66 -12.81
N ASP A 52 -2.42 -15.72 -13.45
CA ASP A 52 -1.34 -16.65 -13.08
C ASP A 52 -0.56 -16.21 -11.83
N LEU A 53 -0.85 -15.01 -11.29
CA LEU A 53 -0.28 -14.49 -10.06
C LEU A 53 -1.19 -14.71 -8.82
N GLU A 54 -2.32 -15.41 -8.96
CA GLU A 54 -3.18 -15.78 -7.81
C GLU A 54 -2.42 -16.58 -6.74
N SER A 55 -1.42 -17.35 -7.16
CA SER A 55 -0.48 -18.01 -6.26
C SER A 55 0.83 -18.26 -6.99
N TYR A 56 1.93 -17.80 -6.40
CA TYR A 56 3.29 -18.12 -6.86
C TYR A 56 4.16 -18.48 -5.66
N ARG A 57 5.14 -19.36 -5.88
CA ARG A 57 6.05 -19.84 -4.83
C ARG A 57 7.41 -20.21 -5.40
N GLY A 58 8.41 -20.27 -4.53
CA GLY A 58 9.71 -20.86 -4.82
C GLY A 58 9.65 -22.39 -4.90
N GLU A 59 10.79 -23.05 -4.75
CA GLU A 59 10.90 -24.53 -4.82
C GLU A 59 10.25 -25.24 -3.62
N ALA A 60 10.05 -24.53 -2.51
CA ALA A 60 9.40 -25.02 -1.30
C ALA A 60 8.08 -24.28 -1.03
N GLU A 61 7.48 -24.50 0.14
CA GLU A 61 6.25 -23.79 0.57
C GLU A 61 6.47 -22.27 0.63
N TYR A 62 7.65 -21.84 1.08
CA TYR A 62 8.09 -20.45 1.08
C TYR A 62 9.48 -20.32 0.42
N PRO A 63 9.83 -19.14 -0.11
CA PRO A 63 9.02 -17.92 -0.20
C PRO A 63 7.82 -18.08 -1.15
N ALA A 64 6.75 -17.36 -0.88
CA ALA A 64 5.52 -17.40 -1.65
C ALA A 64 4.84 -16.03 -1.72
N GLY A 65 3.80 -15.95 -2.55
CA GLY A 65 2.98 -14.76 -2.64
C GLY A 65 1.73 -14.96 -3.49
N ARG A 66 0.97 -13.87 -3.55
CA ARG A 66 -0.25 -13.72 -4.33
C ARG A 66 -0.34 -12.28 -4.79
N LEU A 67 -0.76 -12.05 -6.02
CA LEU A 67 -1.07 -10.71 -6.54
C LEU A 67 -2.30 -10.81 -7.43
N ALA A 68 -3.34 -10.07 -7.07
CA ALA A 68 -4.51 -9.88 -7.92
C ALA A 68 -4.72 -8.39 -8.16
N ALA A 69 -4.92 -8.02 -9.42
CA ALA A 69 -5.30 -6.68 -9.81
C ALA A 69 -6.76 -6.62 -10.25
N TYR A 70 -7.44 -5.53 -9.93
CA TYR A 70 -8.83 -5.28 -10.27
C TYR A 70 -8.99 -3.89 -10.88
N ALA A 71 -9.98 -3.75 -11.75
CA ALA A 71 -10.38 -2.48 -12.34
C ALA A 71 -11.91 -2.37 -12.43
N GLY A 72 -12.41 -1.14 -12.54
CA GLY A 72 -13.83 -0.84 -12.69
C GLY A 72 -14.04 0.51 -13.38
N SER A 73 -15.29 0.95 -13.45
CA SER A 73 -15.65 2.27 -13.99
C SER A 73 -15.15 3.43 -13.14
N GLU A 74 -15.07 3.26 -11.82
CA GLU A 74 -14.57 4.25 -10.87
C GLU A 74 -13.12 3.99 -10.44
N ILE A 75 -12.66 2.73 -10.51
CA ILE A 75 -11.31 2.30 -10.10
C ILE A 75 -10.43 2.09 -11.34
N ASP A 76 -9.37 2.90 -11.49
CA ASP A 76 -8.37 2.63 -12.52
C ASP A 76 -7.62 1.34 -12.19
N TRP A 77 -7.10 1.17 -10.98
CA TRP A 77 -6.33 -0.02 -10.62
C TRP A 77 -6.36 -0.27 -9.12
N LEU A 78 -6.75 -1.47 -8.72
CA LEU A 78 -6.72 -1.90 -7.34
C LEU A 78 -5.85 -3.16 -7.21
N ILE A 79 -4.94 -3.15 -6.25
CA ILE A 79 -4.09 -4.30 -5.92
C ILE A 79 -4.54 -4.92 -4.61
N HIS A 80 -4.61 -6.25 -4.59
CA HIS A 80 -4.71 -7.05 -3.38
C HIS A 80 -3.64 -8.14 -3.43
N SER A 81 -2.57 -7.98 -2.67
CA SER A 81 -1.38 -8.84 -2.79
C SER A 81 -0.68 -9.10 -1.47
N TRP A 82 0.08 -10.18 -1.43
CA TRP A 82 1.13 -10.40 -0.44
C TRP A 82 2.34 -11.09 -1.05
N ILE A 83 3.49 -10.87 -0.44
CA ILE A 83 4.75 -11.53 -0.77
C ILE A 83 5.53 -11.78 0.52
N GLY A 84 6.14 -12.96 0.67
CA GLY A 84 7.09 -13.16 1.75
C GLY A 84 7.45 -14.59 2.11
N ASN A 85 8.06 -14.69 3.28
CA ASN A 85 8.47 -15.92 3.95
C ASN A 85 8.22 -15.71 5.46
N PRO A 86 6.97 -15.86 5.94
CA PRO A 86 6.61 -15.65 7.33
C PRO A 86 7.46 -16.44 8.34
N PRO A 87 7.82 -17.73 8.09
CA PRO A 87 8.72 -18.46 8.97
C PRO A 87 10.12 -17.84 9.13
N LEU A 88 10.56 -16.99 8.18
CA LEU A 88 11.81 -16.23 8.26
C LEU A 88 11.62 -14.76 8.65
N GLY A 89 10.37 -14.31 8.88
CA GLY A 89 10.07 -12.98 9.42
C GLY A 89 9.86 -11.89 8.39
N PHE A 90 9.94 -12.21 7.09
CA PHE A 90 9.59 -11.25 6.03
C PHE A 90 8.14 -11.45 5.59
N THR A 91 7.34 -10.41 5.71
CA THR A 91 6.04 -10.32 5.03
C THR A 91 5.78 -8.90 4.55
N ASN A 92 5.14 -8.79 3.40
CA ASN A 92 4.64 -7.52 2.87
C ASN A 92 3.30 -7.76 2.17
N MET A 93 2.26 -7.01 2.56
CA MET A 93 0.89 -7.12 2.06
C MET A 93 0.38 -5.76 1.65
N HIS A 94 -0.28 -5.68 0.50
CA HIS A 94 -0.80 -4.42 -0.03
C HIS A 94 -2.31 -4.52 -0.29
N VAL A 95 -3.03 -3.44 0.07
CA VAL A 95 -4.28 -3.04 -0.60
C VAL A 95 -4.12 -1.60 -1.06
N THR A 96 -4.07 -1.39 -2.37
CA THR A 96 -3.98 -0.02 -2.92
C THR A 96 -5.08 0.18 -3.94
N ALA A 97 -5.79 1.31 -3.89
CA ALA A 97 -6.86 1.63 -4.83
C ALA A 97 -6.57 2.98 -5.52
N TRP A 98 -6.38 2.92 -6.83
CA TRP A 98 -6.17 4.07 -7.69
C TRP A 98 -7.47 4.41 -8.41
N LEU A 99 -7.97 5.63 -8.19
CA LEU A 99 -9.22 6.11 -8.77
C LEU A 99 -9.05 6.46 -10.25
N GLY A 100 -10.14 6.35 -11.00
CA GLY A 100 -10.23 6.90 -12.35
C GLY A 100 -10.17 8.43 -12.35
N PRO A 101 -10.03 9.05 -13.53
CA PRO A 101 -9.87 10.50 -13.65
C PRO A 101 -11.18 11.29 -13.52
N HIS A 102 -12.31 10.61 -13.29
CA HIS A 102 -13.64 11.22 -13.22
C HIS A 102 -13.85 12.08 -11.96
N ILE A 103 -13.08 11.89 -10.90
CA ILE A 103 -13.07 12.66 -9.63
C ILE A 103 -11.64 12.97 -9.20
N ASP A 104 -11.44 13.97 -8.33
CA ASP A 104 -10.11 14.42 -7.84
C ASP A 104 -9.91 14.13 -6.34
N VAL A 105 -10.26 12.91 -5.92
CA VAL A 105 -10.00 12.41 -4.56
C VAL A 105 -8.64 11.73 -4.55
N PRO A 106 -7.83 11.85 -3.47
CA PRO A 106 -6.56 11.13 -3.31
C PRO A 106 -6.71 9.61 -3.46
N HIS A 107 -5.64 8.90 -3.84
CA HIS A 107 -5.68 7.42 -3.93
C HIS A 107 -5.48 6.78 -2.56
N LEU A 108 -6.01 5.57 -2.35
CA LEU A 108 -5.83 4.83 -1.10
C LEU A 108 -4.58 3.95 -1.18
N GLY A 109 -3.65 4.11 -0.22
CA GLY A 109 -2.49 3.25 -0.06
C GLY A 109 -2.46 2.58 1.31
N ILE A 110 -2.50 1.26 1.35
CA ILE A 110 -2.34 0.48 2.57
C ILE A 110 -1.29 -0.61 2.31
N ALA A 111 -0.29 -0.68 3.19
CA ALA A 111 0.70 -1.74 3.20
C ALA A 111 1.09 -2.11 4.63
N TRP A 112 1.38 -3.36 4.91
CA TRP A 112 1.86 -3.80 6.21
C TRP A 112 2.51 -5.17 6.14
N GLY A 113 3.19 -5.54 7.22
CA GLY A 113 3.80 -6.85 7.34
C GLY A 113 4.81 -6.87 8.46
N THR A 114 5.90 -7.60 8.25
CA THR A 114 6.95 -7.81 9.24
C THR A 114 8.32 -7.73 8.60
N LEU A 115 9.28 -7.06 9.26
CA LEU A 115 10.71 -7.14 8.94
C LEU A 115 11.62 -6.90 10.16
N PRO A 116 11.93 -7.91 11.00
CA PRO A 116 10.98 -8.91 11.48
C PRO A 116 9.90 -8.29 12.38
N ASP A 117 10.09 -7.04 12.78
CA ASP A 117 9.14 -6.28 13.58
C ASP A 117 7.91 -5.95 12.74
N LEU A 118 6.75 -5.92 13.39
CA LEU A 118 5.51 -5.45 12.77
C LEU A 118 5.71 -4.01 12.26
N TRP A 119 5.27 -3.79 11.02
CA TRP A 119 5.25 -2.47 10.40
C TRP A 119 3.95 -2.26 9.64
N PHE A 120 3.54 -1.00 9.52
CA PHE A 120 2.32 -0.64 8.82
C PHE A 120 2.42 0.75 8.20
N TYR A 121 1.75 0.87 7.06
CA TYR A 121 1.62 2.03 6.22
C TYR A 121 0.15 2.24 5.84
N ILE A 122 -0.37 3.44 6.09
CA ILE A 122 -1.69 3.87 5.63
C ILE A 122 -1.58 5.34 5.22
N ASP A 123 -1.95 5.64 3.98
CA ASP A 123 -1.91 7.00 3.45
C ASP A 123 -2.92 7.23 2.33
N TYR A 124 -3.20 8.51 2.12
CA TYR A 124 -3.90 9.00 0.95
C TYR A 124 -2.89 9.64 0.01
N ASN A 125 -2.60 8.95 -1.09
CA ASN A 125 -1.60 9.40 -2.05
C ASN A 125 -2.16 10.62 -2.80
N PRO A 126 -1.49 11.78 -2.73
CA PRO A 126 -1.99 13.00 -3.36
C PRO A 126 -2.14 12.85 -4.88
N ARG A 127 -2.93 13.71 -5.51
CA ARG A 127 -3.06 13.78 -6.99
C ARG A 127 -2.60 15.11 -7.57
N SER A 128 -2.28 16.06 -6.70
CA SER A 128 -1.69 17.36 -7.00
C SER A 128 -0.41 17.58 -6.17
N ASP A 129 0.26 18.71 -6.40
CA ASP A 129 1.33 19.21 -5.54
C ASP A 129 0.72 19.97 -4.36
N LEU A 130 0.81 19.40 -3.16
CA LEU A 130 0.19 19.96 -1.95
C LEU A 130 0.83 21.27 -1.46
N MET A 131 2.02 21.64 -1.97
CA MET A 131 2.59 22.95 -1.70
C MET A 131 1.86 24.06 -2.45
N LEU A 132 1.21 23.72 -3.56
CA LEU A 132 0.47 24.66 -4.42
C LEU A 132 -1.04 24.50 -4.25
N ASP A 133 -1.51 23.28 -4.07
CA ASP A 133 -2.93 22.93 -3.91
C ASP A 133 -3.31 22.86 -2.43
N THR A 134 -3.32 24.02 -1.77
CA THR A 134 -3.66 24.11 -0.35
C THR A 134 -5.12 23.77 -0.08
N ALA A 135 -6.01 23.95 -1.06
CA ALA A 135 -7.42 23.56 -0.92
C ALA A 135 -7.57 22.04 -0.76
N ALA A 136 -6.83 21.24 -1.55
CA ALA A 136 -6.79 19.80 -1.35
C ALA A 136 -6.11 19.43 -0.03
N LEU A 137 -5.00 20.09 0.33
CA LEU A 137 -4.29 19.90 1.60
C LEU A 137 -5.25 20.04 2.79
N ASP A 138 -5.96 21.17 2.86
CA ASP A 138 -6.89 21.51 3.94
C ASP A 138 -8.10 20.55 3.97
N LYS A 139 -8.56 20.11 2.80
CA LYS A 139 -9.73 19.21 2.71
C LYS A 139 -9.42 17.79 3.16
N TYR A 140 -8.29 17.23 2.71
CA TYR A 140 -8.03 15.79 2.83
C TYR A 140 -6.98 15.43 3.89
N TRP A 141 -6.01 16.31 4.20
CA TRP A 141 -4.90 15.96 5.10
C TRP A 141 -4.90 16.73 6.41
N GLU A 142 -5.32 18.01 6.44
CA GLU A 142 -5.41 18.77 7.69
C GLU A 142 -6.28 18.07 8.76
N PRO A 143 -7.45 17.45 8.43
CA PRO A 143 -8.24 16.73 9.42
C PRO A 143 -7.55 15.51 10.04
N LEU A 144 -6.44 15.04 9.44
CA LEU A 144 -5.67 13.88 9.91
C LEU A 144 -4.48 14.27 10.79
N ASN A 145 -4.17 15.57 10.86
CA ASN A 145 -2.93 16.06 11.45
C ASN A 145 -2.84 15.78 12.96
N GLU A 146 -3.95 15.93 13.70
CA GLU A 146 -3.98 15.64 15.14
C GLU A 146 -3.65 14.18 15.44
N GLU A 147 -4.35 13.23 14.81
CA GLU A 147 -4.09 11.79 14.98
C GLU A 147 -2.69 11.40 14.51
N PHE A 148 -2.17 12.04 13.45
CA PHE A 148 -0.78 11.86 13.04
C PHE A 148 0.20 12.27 14.14
N LEU A 149 0.00 13.43 14.76
CA LEU A 149 0.87 13.89 15.86
C LEU A 149 0.77 12.99 17.10
N GLU A 150 -0.42 12.46 17.41
CA GLU A 150 -0.62 11.48 18.48
C GLU A 150 0.17 10.18 18.21
N LEU A 151 0.04 9.61 17.00
CA LEU A 151 0.79 8.42 16.59
C LEU A 151 2.30 8.68 16.59
N ARG A 152 2.75 9.87 16.19
CA ARG A 152 4.16 10.28 16.26
C ARG A 152 4.68 10.40 17.69
N ALA A 153 3.81 10.65 18.67
CA ALA A 153 4.15 10.74 20.07
C ALA A 153 4.10 9.38 20.81
N ASP A 154 3.49 8.35 20.20
CA ASP A 154 3.38 7.00 20.79
C ASP A 154 4.78 6.38 21.01
N PRO A 155 5.17 6.08 22.28
CA PRO A 155 6.49 5.51 22.58
C PRO A 155 6.67 4.07 22.09
N GLY A 156 5.59 3.37 21.74
CA GLY A 156 5.59 2.04 21.15
C GLY A 156 5.84 2.03 19.64
N LEU A 157 5.83 3.19 18.98
CA LEU A 157 6.05 3.32 17.56
C LEU A 157 7.42 3.94 17.24
N SER A 158 7.93 3.61 16.06
CA SER A 158 9.07 4.30 15.45
C SER A 158 8.74 4.61 14.01
N THR A 159 9.01 5.84 13.57
CA THR A 159 8.76 6.22 12.18
C THR A 159 9.67 5.39 11.27
N PHE A 160 9.10 4.83 10.21
CA PHE A 160 9.87 4.19 9.15
C PHE A 160 10.22 5.23 8.09
N THR A 161 11.51 5.54 7.95
CA THR A 161 11.98 6.49 6.95
C THR A 161 12.62 5.73 5.81
N SER A 162 11.95 5.73 4.66
CA SER A 162 12.46 5.04 3.46
C SER A 162 13.80 5.63 3.02
N ARG A 163 14.76 4.75 2.69
CA ARG A 163 16.02 5.14 2.04
C ARG A 163 15.80 5.61 0.60
N GLU A 164 14.70 5.18 -0.03
CA GLU A 164 14.31 5.64 -1.35
C GLU A 164 13.71 7.04 -1.27
N LEU A 165 14.42 8.02 -1.84
CA LEU A 165 14.02 9.43 -1.78
C LEU A 165 12.66 9.66 -2.43
N TYR A 166 12.37 9.00 -3.54
CA TYR A 166 11.08 9.17 -4.22
C TYR A 166 9.92 8.66 -3.37
N ILE A 167 10.12 7.55 -2.64
CA ILE A 167 9.09 7.06 -1.73
C ILE A 167 8.80 8.11 -0.65
N ARG A 168 9.83 8.73 -0.07
CA ARG A 168 9.63 9.85 0.89
C ARG A 168 8.86 11.03 0.28
N GLN A 169 9.09 11.33 -1.00
CA GLN A 169 8.36 12.38 -1.72
C GLN A 169 6.90 12.00 -2.04
N ALA A 170 6.62 10.70 -2.22
CA ALA A 170 5.29 10.20 -2.54
C ALA A 170 4.36 10.14 -1.31
N LEU A 171 4.94 9.97 -0.11
CA LEU A 171 4.21 10.00 1.15
C LEU A 171 3.61 11.39 1.41
N SER A 172 2.37 11.43 1.84
CA SER A 172 1.78 12.64 2.39
C SER A 172 2.43 13.03 3.72
N HIS A 173 2.25 14.28 4.14
CA HIS A 173 2.78 14.76 5.41
C HIS A 173 2.10 14.16 6.64
N THR A 174 0.94 13.51 6.47
CA THR A 174 0.23 12.80 7.54
C THR A 174 0.19 11.28 7.32
N ALA A 175 1.07 10.76 6.44
CA ALA A 175 1.21 9.34 6.21
C ALA A 175 1.52 8.59 7.51
N VAL A 176 0.72 7.57 7.80
CA VAL A 176 1.00 6.62 8.87
C VAL A 176 2.05 5.67 8.32
N CYS A 177 3.28 5.72 8.83
CA CYS A 177 4.36 4.84 8.39
C CYS A 177 5.28 4.52 9.57
N PHE A 178 5.02 3.38 10.21
CA PHE A 178 5.62 3.04 11.50
C PHE A 178 6.04 1.58 11.58
N THR A 179 7.04 1.33 12.41
CA THR A 179 7.41 0.01 12.95
C THR A 179 7.11 -0.06 14.44
N THR A 180 6.98 -1.27 14.99
CA THR A 180 6.96 -1.55 16.43
C THR A 180 8.26 -2.22 16.84
N PRO A 181 9.31 -1.47 17.24
CA PRO A 181 10.65 -2.03 17.42
C PRO A 181 10.69 -3.18 18.43
N GLY A 182 11.31 -4.29 18.05
CA GLY A 182 11.44 -5.50 18.85
C GLY A 182 10.15 -6.29 19.05
N ILE A 183 9.09 -5.99 18.28
CA ILE A 183 7.77 -6.62 18.40
C ILE A 183 7.37 -7.16 17.04
N THR A 184 7.43 -8.48 16.87
CA THR A 184 6.88 -9.19 15.68
C THR A 184 5.38 -9.41 15.79
N HIS A 185 4.86 -9.62 17.01
CA HIS A 185 3.43 -9.92 17.24
C HIS A 185 2.90 -9.18 18.47
N ASP A 186 1.78 -8.47 18.30
CA ASP A 186 1.04 -7.77 19.36
C ASP A 186 -0.43 -7.63 18.94
N GLU A 187 -1.33 -8.42 19.55
CA GLU A 187 -2.75 -8.41 19.19
C GLU A 187 -3.43 -7.07 19.50
N ALA A 188 -3.02 -6.36 20.56
CA ALA A 188 -3.59 -5.06 20.87
C ALA A 188 -3.21 -4.04 19.79
N ARG A 189 -1.96 -4.05 19.33
CA ARG A 189 -1.52 -3.22 18.21
C ARG A 189 -2.19 -3.61 16.90
N LEU A 190 -2.32 -4.91 16.60
CA LEU A 190 -3.00 -5.39 15.41
C LEU A 190 -4.47 -4.96 15.39
N ALA A 191 -5.15 -4.98 16.54
CA ALA A 191 -6.52 -4.46 16.68
C ALA A 191 -6.59 -2.94 16.41
N GLN A 192 -5.63 -2.16 16.93
CA GLN A 192 -5.54 -0.71 16.66
C GLN A 192 -5.29 -0.42 15.17
N VAL A 193 -4.36 -1.14 14.55
CA VAL A 193 -4.05 -1.00 13.11
C VAL A 193 -5.28 -1.35 12.27
N ARG A 194 -5.98 -2.42 12.62
CA ARG A 194 -7.26 -2.80 11.99
C ARG A 194 -8.29 -1.69 12.11
N GLU A 195 -8.52 -1.17 13.31
CA GLU A 195 -9.50 -0.10 13.54
C GLU A 195 -9.15 1.15 12.72
N LEU A 196 -7.88 1.57 12.76
CA LEU A 196 -7.38 2.70 11.98
C LEU A 196 -7.59 2.50 10.48
N ALA A 197 -7.26 1.31 9.95
CA ALA A 197 -7.45 0.99 8.54
C ALA A 197 -8.92 1.07 8.12
N HIS A 198 -9.85 0.50 8.91
CA HIS A 198 -11.28 0.60 8.62
C HIS A 198 -11.77 2.05 8.67
N ARG A 199 -11.38 2.84 9.67
CA ARG A 199 -11.74 4.27 9.75
C ARG A 199 -11.21 5.05 8.54
N ARG A 200 -9.99 4.76 8.08
CA ARG A 200 -9.38 5.38 6.90
C ARG A 200 -10.13 5.01 5.62
N VAL A 201 -10.47 3.74 5.43
CA VAL A 201 -11.27 3.35 4.25
C VAL A 201 -12.66 3.97 4.30
N ASP A 202 -13.35 4.00 5.44
CA ASP A 202 -14.66 4.64 5.57
C ASP A 202 -14.61 6.14 5.26
N GLN A 203 -13.57 6.84 5.73
CA GLN A 203 -13.35 8.25 5.39
C GLN A 203 -13.11 8.44 3.89
N TRP A 204 -12.27 7.60 3.29
CA TRP A 204 -11.94 7.67 1.87
C TRP A 204 -13.15 7.39 0.99
N LEU A 205 -13.96 6.39 1.33
CA LEU A 205 -15.21 6.08 0.62
C LEU A 205 -16.20 7.23 0.68
N ARG A 206 -16.34 7.90 1.84
CA ARG A 206 -17.17 9.12 1.93
C ARG A 206 -16.69 10.21 0.98
N TRP A 207 -15.38 10.43 0.88
CA TRP A 207 -14.84 11.41 -0.07
C TRP A 207 -15.10 11.04 -1.52
N VAL A 208 -15.04 9.75 -1.87
CA VAL A 208 -15.39 9.25 -3.20
C VAL A 208 -16.86 9.53 -3.49
N ASP A 209 -17.76 9.21 -2.56
CA ASP A 209 -19.21 9.38 -2.74
C ASP A 209 -19.64 10.84 -2.83
N GLU A 210 -18.95 11.74 -2.12
CA GLU A 210 -19.21 13.18 -2.10
C GLU A 210 -18.45 13.95 -3.20
N ALA A 211 -17.62 13.27 -4.01
CA ALA A 211 -16.76 13.95 -4.96
C ALA A 211 -17.52 14.58 -6.13
N GLU A 212 -17.13 15.80 -6.47
CA GLU A 212 -17.60 16.45 -7.69
C GLU A 212 -16.82 15.92 -8.91
N PRO A 213 -17.49 15.76 -10.07
CA PRO A 213 -16.83 15.33 -11.28
C PRO A 213 -15.73 16.30 -11.73
N VAL A 214 -14.57 15.76 -12.09
CA VAL A 214 -13.50 16.51 -12.74
C VAL A 214 -13.95 16.95 -14.14
N PRO A 215 -13.73 18.22 -14.53
CA PRO A 215 -14.01 18.69 -15.89
C PRO A 215 -13.32 17.81 -16.94
N HIS A 216 -14.03 17.43 -18.01
CA HIS A 216 -13.52 16.52 -19.03
C HIS A 216 -12.12 16.89 -19.56
N GLN A 217 -11.84 18.18 -19.76
CA GLN A 217 -10.55 18.68 -20.23
C GLN A 217 -9.36 18.40 -19.30
N ARG A 218 -9.59 18.14 -18.00
CA ARG A 218 -8.54 17.82 -17.02
C ARG A 218 -8.31 16.31 -16.87
N ARG A 219 -9.24 15.47 -17.32
CA ARG A 219 -9.24 14.02 -17.04
C ARG A 219 -8.07 13.29 -17.66
N GLU A 220 -7.72 13.63 -18.90
CA GLU A 220 -6.59 13.00 -19.60
C GLU A 220 -5.26 13.24 -18.87
N GLN A 221 -5.00 14.50 -18.51
CA GLN A 221 -3.78 14.86 -17.76
C GLN A 221 -3.75 14.18 -16.38
N LEU A 222 -4.87 14.21 -15.65
CA LEU A 222 -4.97 13.57 -14.34
C LEU A 222 -4.68 12.06 -14.41
N ALA A 223 -5.25 11.36 -15.40
CA ALA A 223 -4.97 9.94 -15.62
C ALA A 223 -3.50 9.66 -15.95
N ALA A 224 -2.88 10.52 -16.76
CA ALA A 224 -1.46 10.38 -17.11
C ALA A 224 -0.55 10.58 -15.89
N ASP A 225 -0.83 11.59 -15.06
CA ASP A 225 -0.08 11.89 -13.84
C ASP A 225 -0.23 10.76 -12.80
N ASP A 226 -1.46 10.24 -12.63
CA ASP A 226 -1.73 9.11 -11.75
C ASP A 226 -0.97 7.85 -12.18
N LEU A 227 -0.94 7.54 -13.49
CA LEU A 227 -0.19 6.42 -14.02
C LEU A 227 1.32 6.59 -13.80
N ALA A 228 1.85 7.78 -14.08
CA ALA A 228 3.27 8.09 -13.86
C ALA A 228 3.65 7.91 -12.39
N ARG A 229 2.81 8.40 -11.47
CA ARG A 229 2.99 8.24 -10.03
C ARG A 229 2.95 6.77 -9.62
N ARG A 230 1.89 6.03 -9.97
CA ARG A 230 1.75 4.61 -9.63
C ARG A 230 2.93 3.78 -10.10
N ARG A 231 3.33 3.98 -11.36
CA ARG A 231 4.49 3.31 -11.95
C ARG A 231 5.77 3.62 -11.19
N THR A 232 6.02 4.89 -10.90
CA THR A 232 7.27 5.29 -10.23
C THR A 232 7.33 4.77 -8.79
N ILE A 233 6.19 4.74 -8.07
CA ILE A 233 6.11 4.12 -6.74
C ILE A 233 6.45 2.62 -6.83
N ALA A 234 5.81 1.88 -7.73
CA ALA A 234 6.01 0.44 -7.87
C ALA A 234 7.46 0.09 -8.29
N GLU A 235 8.04 0.81 -9.24
CA GLU A 235 9.41 0.57 -9.70
C GLU A 235 10.46 0.91 -8.63
N ARG A 236 10.17 1.84 -7.72
CA ARG A 236 11.09 2.33 -6.68
C ARG A 236 10.76 1.84 -5.28
N ASP A 237 9.88 0.85 -5.15
CA ASP A 237 9.54 0.28 -3.84
C ASP A 237 10.79 -0.39 -3.22
N PRO A 238 11.21 -0.02 -1.99
CA PRO A 238 12.36 -0.62 -1.33
C PRO A 238 12.21 -2.12 -1.08
N ALA A 239 11.00 -2.67 -1.09
CA ALA A 239 10.75 -4.11 -0.94
C ALA A 239 11.09 -4.91 -2.21
N ASN A 240 11.28 -4.27 -3.37
CA ASN A 240 11.62 -4.97 -4.63
C ASN A 240 12.91 -5.80 -4.52
N VAL A 241 13.87 -5.36 -3.70
CA VAL A 241 15.10 -6.12 -3.43
C VAL A 241 14.82 -7.51 -2.83
N MET A 242 13.77 -7.62 -2.02
CA MET A 242 13.36 -8.89 -1.42
C MET A 242 12.59 -9.76 -2.41
N GLY A 243 11.85 -9.16 -3.34
CA GLY A 243 11.32 -9.86 -4.51
C GLY A 243 12.45 -10.54 -5.31
N VAL A 244 13.50 -9.80 -5.65
CA VAL A 244 14.64 -10.34 -6.42
C VAL A 244 15.32 -11.47 -5.65
N ARG A 245 15.51 -11.32 -4.34
CA ARG A 245 16.10 -12.35 -3.49
C ARG A 245 15.28 -13.65 -3.47
N PHE A 246 13.95 -13.53 -3.40
CA PHE A 246 13.07 -14.69 -3.23
C PHE A 246 12.71 -15.38 -4.53
N PHE A 247 12.56 -14.63 -5.62
CA PHE A 247 12.01 -15.15 -6.88
C PHE A 247 12.87 -14.85 -8.11
N GLY A 248 13.98 -14.14 -7.94
CA GLY A 248 14.83 -13.71 -9.03
C GLY A 248 14.30 -12.46 -9.76
N PRO A 249 15.13 -11.86 -10.63
CA PRO A 249 14.83 -10.58 -11.28
C PRO A 249 13.66 -10.68 -12.26
N GLU A 250 13.51 -11.79 -12.99
CA GLU A 250 12.47 -11.95 -14.01
C GLU A 250 11.07 -11.96 -13.38
N MET A 251 10.84 -12.81 -12.37
CA MET A 251 9.55 -12.81 -11.66
C MET A 251 9.31 -11.46 -10.97
N THR A 252 10.35 -10.84 -10.40
CA THR A 252 10.20 -9.53 -9.74
C THR A 252 9.77 -8.45 -10.71
N ASP A 253 10.35 -8.39 -11.91
CA ASP A 253 9.92 -7.43 -12.95
C ASP A 253 8.44 -7.62 -13.30
N ARG A 254 8.00 -8.88 -13.47
CA ARG A 254 6.58 -9.21 -13.69
C ARG A 254 5.68 -8.73 -12.55
N LEU A 255 6.07 -8.96 -11.30
CA LEU A 255 5.32 -8.51 -10.12
C LEU A 255 5.23 -6.99 -10.06
N VAL A 256 6.35 -6.29 -10.30
CA VAL A 256 6.39 -4.81 -10.34
C VAL A 256 5.47 -4.28 -11.43
N ARG A 257 5.53 -4.84 -12.66
CA ARG A 257 4.62 -4.48 -13.75
C ARG A 257 3.16 -4.70 -13.39
N ALA A 258 2.84 -5.80 -12.72
CA ALA A 258 1.47 -6.05 -12.27
C ALA A 258 1.00 -5.01 -11.24
N LEU A 259 1.86 -4.58 -10.31
CA LEU A 259 1.52 -3.56 -9.29
C LEU A 259 1.05 -2.23 -9.91
N TRP A 260 1.63 -1.81 -11.04
CA TRP A 260 1.24 -0.56 -11.70
C TRP A 260 0.34 -0.74 -12.94
N GLY A 261 0.04 -1.99 -13.33
CA GLY A 261 -0.81 -2.30 -14.48
C GLY A 261 -0.11 -2.14 -15.82
N GLY A 262 1.17 -2.53 -15.88
CA GLY A 262 1.98 -2.47 -17.11
C GLY A 262 1.60 -3.48 -18.17
N ASP A 263 0.95 -4.56 -17.77
CA ASP A 263 0.44 -5.62 -18.65
C ASP A 263 -1.10 -5.65 -18.67
N ARG A 264 -1.76 -4.59 -18.18
CA ARG A 264 -3.22 -4.45 -18.08
C ARG A 264 -3.93 -4.84 -19.38
N VAL A 265 -5.02 -5.59 -19.24
CA VAL A 265 -5.90 -5.99 -20.36
C VAL A 265 -7.23 -5.24 -20.33
N LEU A 266 -7.79 -4.98 -19.15
CA LEU A 266 -9.09 -4.30 -19.01
C LEU A 266 -9.00 -2.83 -19.48
N PRO A 267 -10.11 -2.25 -19.99
CA PRO A 267 -10.13 -0.85 -20.39
C PRO A 267 -9.91 0.07 -19.18
N ARG A 268 -9.35 1.26 -19.43
CA ARG A 268 -9.23 2.32 -18.42
C ARG A 268 -10.55 3.09 -18.27
N PRO A 269 -10.87 3.57 -17.06
CA PRO A 269 -11.99 4.47 -16.86
C PRO A 269 -11.74 5.83 -17.54
N SER A 270 -12.82 6.48 -17.99
CA SER A 270 -12.82 7.72 -18.80
C SER A 270 -13.49 8.91 -18.11
#